data_AF-A0ABD1DQS7-F1
#
_entry.id   AF-A0ABD1DQS7-F1
#
_cell.length_a   1.000
_cell.length_b   1.000
_cell.length_c   1.000
_cell.angle_alpha   90.00
_cell.angle_beta   90.00
_cell.angle_gamma   90.00
#
_symmetry.space_group_name_H-M   'P 1'
#
loop_
_entity.id
_entity.type
_entity.pdbx_description
1 polymer ?
#
loop_
_entity_poly.entity_id
_entity_poly.type
_entity_poly.pdbx_seq_one_letter_code
_entity_poly.pdbx_strand_id
1 'polypeptide(L)'
;MPTLVTGLRFQCHAPNNAEILHTSASLALNESWDPDVRDDMEMMLNKIVPEGLPYRHSCEGPDDMPAHVKACFLGSSLTIPITDGKLSLGTWQGVWLCEHRDHAGSRKLVITLSGCPRDSARSPLSPVSPIASTSS
;
A
#
# COMPACT_ATOMS: atom_id res chain seq x y z
N MET A 1 25.37 -32.97 0.45
CA MET A 1 23.90 -32.99 0.51
C MET A 1 23.44 -31.60 0.96
N PRO A 2 22.98 -30.71 0.06
CA PRO A 2 22.50 -29.40 0.48
C PRO A 2 21.08 -29.54 1.04
N THR A 3 20.89 -29.17 2.31
CA THR A 3 19.60 -29.17 2.98
C THR A 3 18.82 -27.91 2.57
N LEU A 4 17.63 -28.13 2.00
CA LEU A 4 16.67 -27.10 1.66
C LEU A 4 16.09 -26.49 2.95
N VAL A 5 16.37 -25.22 3.25
CA VAL A 5 15.66 -24.49 4.32
C VAL A 5 14.49 -23.76 3.68
N THR A 6 13.34 -24.42 3.64
CA THR A 6 12.06 -23.79 3.27
C THR A 6 11.37 -23.21 4.50
N GLY A 7 10.87 -21.97 4.38
CA GLY A 7 9.81 -21.44 5.24
C GLY A 7 10.24 -20.55 6.39
N LEU A 8 10.95 -19.44 6.12
CA LEU A 8 11.08 -18.35 7.10
C LEU A 8 9.70 -17.69 7.31
N ARG A 9 9.09 -17.93 8.47
CA ARG A 9 7.93 -17.17 8.94
C ARG A 9 8.44 -16.07 9.87
N PHE A 10 8.19 -14.82 9.52
CA PHE A 10 8.57 -13.65 10.33
C PHE A 10 7.54 -13.45 11.46
N GLN A 11 8.01 -13.23 12.69
CA GLN A 11 7.13 -12.97 13.82
C GLN A 11 7.70 -11.86 14.72
N CYS A 12 7.40 -10.62 14.35
CA CYS A 12 7.27 -9.52 15.31
C CYS A 12 6.38 -8.43 14.71
N HIS A 13 5.63 -7.75 15.58
CA HIS A 13 4.86 -6.54 15.26
C HIS A 13 5.79 -5.36 15.02
N ALA A 14 6.66 -5.47 14.01
CA ALA A 14 7.49 -4.39 13.54
C ALA A 14 6.79 -3.70 12.36
N PRO A 15 6.91 -2.36 12.25
CA PRO A 15 6.42 -1.66 11.08
C PRO A 15 7.21 -2.13 9.86
N ASN A 16 6.51 -2.61 8.83
CA ASN A 16 7.09 -2.90 7.52
C ASN A 16 6.58 -1.86 6.55
N ASN A 17 7.43 -1.45 5.61
CA ASN A 17 7.12 -0.35 4.71
C ASN A 17 7.07 -0.83 3.27
N ALA A 18 6.09 -0.35 2.52
CA ALA A 18 6.03 -0.43 1.07
C ALA A 18 6.08 0.99 0.51
N GLU A 19 7.03 1.26 -0.39
CA GLU A 19 7.22 2.58 -1.00
C GLU A 19 7.22 2.47 -2.52
N ILE A 20 6.50 3.36 -3.21
CA ILE A 20 6.54 3.50 -4.67
C ILE A 20 7.56 4.57 -5.07
N LEU A 21 8.48 4.21 -5.96
CA LEU A 21 9.53 5.11 -6.45
C LEU A 21 9.06 5.95 -7.65
N HIS A 22 7.87 6.53 -7.56
CA HIS A 22 7.21 7.27 -8.64
C HIS A 22 6.44 8.46 -8.06
N THR A 23 6.40 9.56 -8.80
CA THR A 23 5.75 10.81 -8.38
C THR A 23 4.34 11.01 -8.94
N SER A 24 3.93 10.15 -9.86
CA SER A 24 2.64 10.19 -10.56
C SER A 24 1.76 8.98 -10.21
N ALA A 25 2.13 8.22 -9.18
CA ALA A 25 1.43 7.04 -8.70
C ALA A 25 1.59 6.96 -7.18
N SER A 26 0.64 6.32 -6.50
CA SER A 26 0.60 6.28 -5.04
C SER A 26 0.23 4.90 -4.51
N LEU A 27 0.35 4.74 -3.20
CA LEU A 27 -0.10 3.55 -2.49
C LEU A 27 -1.20 3.93 -1.49
N ALA A 28 -2.23 3.09 -1.37
CA ALA A 28 -3.33 3.31 -0.43
C ALA A 28 -3.79 2.00 0.22
N LEU A 29 -4.42 2.11 1.39
CA LEU A 29 -5.24 1.05 1.97
C LEU A 29 -6.70 1.43 1.81
N ASN A 30 -7.48 0.56 1.17
CA ASN A 30 -8.91 0.78 1.01
C ASN A 30 -9.65 -0.56 0.90
N GLU A 31 -10.97 -0.52 0.76
CA GLU A 31 -11.79 -1.71 0.53
C GLU A 31 -11.36 -2.45 -0.74
N SER A 32 -11.15 -3.76 -0.66
CA SER A 32 -10.78 -4.60 -1.82
C SER A 32 -11.75 -5.77 -2.02
N TRP A 33 -13.01 -5.57 -1.67
CA TRP A 33 -14.08 -6.54 -1.85
C TRP A 33 -15.00 -6.16 -3.02
N ASP A 34 -15.55 -4.95 -3.00
CA ASP A 34 -16.42 -4.44 -4.05
C ASP A 34 -15.61 -3.73 -5.15
N PRO A 35 -15.70 -4.15 -6.43
CA PRO A 35 -15.05 -3.45 -7.54
C PRO A 35 -15.55 -2.01 -7.73
N ASP A 36 -16.81 -1.70 -7.41
CA ASP A 36 -17.41 -0.38 -7.63
C ASP A 36 -16.68 0.72 -6.82
N VAL A 37 -16.09 0.34 -5.67
CA VAL A 37 -15.29 1.25 -4.84
C VAL A 37 -14.08 1.80 -5.59
N ARG A 38 -13.50 1.03 -6.53
CA ARG A 38 -12.36 1.52 -7.34
C ARG A 38 -12.83 2.58 -8.33
N ASP A 39 -13.93 2.33 -9.01
CA ASP A 39 -14.50 3.22 -10.01
C ASP A 39 -14.99 4.53 -9.37
N ASP A 40 -15.65 4.45 -8.21
CA ASP A 40 -16.09 5.63 -7.46
C ASP A 40 -14.92 6.46 -6.93
N MET A 41 -13.85 5.81 -6.46
CA MET A 41 -12.65 6.50 -6.00
C MET A 41 -11.94 7.21 -7.16
N GLU A 42 -11.83 6.57 -8.32
CA GLU A 42 -11.27 7.17 -9.53
C GLU A 42 -12.11 8.37 -9.99
N MET A 43 -13.44 8.21 -10.06
CA MET A 43 -14.38 9.28 -10.37
C MET A 43 -14.18 10.49 -9.45
N MET A 44 -14.10 10.26 -8.14
CA MET A 44 -13.93 11.31 -7.15
C MET A 44 -12.56 11.99 -7.23
N LEU A 45 -11.47 11.23 -7.48
CA LEU A 45 -10.15 11.81 -7.70
C LEU A 45 -10.11 12.68 -8.95
N ASN A 46 -10.76 12.27 -10.04
CA ASN A 46 -10.89 13.06 -11.27
C ASN A 46 -11.76 14.31 -11.08
N LYS A 47 -12.71 14.27 -10.15
CA LYS A 47 -13.53 15.44 -9.79
C LYS A 47 -12.77 16.46 -8.93
N ILE A 48 -11.96 15.98 -7.98
CA ILE A 48 -11.17 16.82 -7.07
C ILE A 48 -9.95 17.40 -7.76
N VAL A 49 -9.30 16.60 -8.62
CA VAL A 49 -8.11 16.97 -9.38
C VAL A 49 -8.38 16.73 -10.87
N PRO A 50 -9.16 17.63 -11.52
CA PRO A 50 -9.50 17.47 -12.93
C PRO A 50 -8.29 17.62 -13.84
N GLU A 51 -8.32 16.86 -14.92
CA GLU A 51 -7.56 17.18 -16.12
C GLU A 51 -8.06 18.48 -16.76
N GLY A 52 -7.18 19.16 -17.50
CA GLY A 52 -7.55 20.36 -18.26
C GLY A 52 -7.67 21.65 -17.45
N LEU A 53 -7.39 21.64 -16.14
CA LEU A 53 -7.08 22.89 -15.43
C LEU A 53 -5.82 23.54 -16.02
N PRO A 54 -5.65 24.88 -15.91
CA PRO A 54 -4.52 25.61 -16.47
C PRO A 54 -3.23 25.39 -15.65
N TYR A 55 -2.81 24.14 -15.51
CA TYR A 55 -1.57 23.75 -14.88
C TYR A 55 -0.39 24.28 -15.69
N ARG A 56 0.61 24.82 -14.98
CA ARG A 56 1.84 25.32 -15.61
C ARG A 56 2.74 24.20 -16.13
N HIS A 57 2.70 23.05 -15.47
CA HIS A 57 3.38 21.83 -15.89
C HIS A 57 2.42 21.05 -16.80
N SER A 58 2.74 20.94 -18.09
CA SER A 58 1.83 20.38 -19.11
C SER A 58 2.57 19.72 -20.28
N CYS A 59 3.89 19.59 -20.20
CA CYS A 59 4.71 19.09 -21.32
C CYS A 59 4.62 17.58 -21.54
N GLU A 60 4.11 16.81 -20.57
CA GLU A 60 4.08 15.33 -20.62
C GLU A 60 2.67 14.74 -20.78
N GLY A 61 1.68 15.59 -21.09
CA GLY A 61 0.29 15.18 -21.32
C GLY A 61 -0.70 15.88 -20.36
N PRO A 62 -2.01 15.78 -20.66
CA PRO A 62 -3.07 16.39 -19.85
C PRO A 62 -3.25 15.73 -18.48
N ASP A 63 -2.85 14.46 -18.35
CA ASP A 63 -2.98 13.62 -17.15
C ASP A 63 -1.77 13.73 -16.20
N ASP A 64 -0.68 14.36 -16.64
CA ASP A 64 0.60 14.35 -15.92
C ASP A 64 0.59 15.18 -14.62
N MET A 65 0.38 16.49 -14.71
CA MET A 65 0.29 17.32 -13.50
C MET A 65 -0.84 16.88 -12.54
N PRO A 66 -2.06 16.53 -12.97
CA PRO A 66 -3.06 16.03 -12.04
C PRO A 66 -2.63 14.71 -11.38
N ALA A 67 -1.88 13.83 -12.07
CA ALA A 67 -1.31 12.63 -11.47
C ALA A 67 -0.36 12.93 -10.32
N HIS A 68 0.49 13.96 -10.46
CA HIS A 68 1.35 14.43 -9.38
C HIS A 68 0.56 14.95 -8.16
N VAL A 69 -0.52 15.69 -8.40
CA VAL A 69 -1.37 16.20 -7.30
C VAL A 69 -2.08 15.04 -6.58
N LYS A 70 -2.69 14.11 -7.33
CA LYS A 70 -3.34 12.91 -6.77
C LYS A 70 -2.35 12.05 -5.96
N ALA A 71 -1.12 11.89 -6.46
CA ALA A 71 -0.06 11.16 -5.76
C ALA A 71 0.33 11.83 -4.43
N CYS A 72 0.41 13.16 -4.38
CA CYS A 72 0.65 13.91 -3.15
C CYS A 72 -0.48 13.79 -2.12
N PHE A 73 -1.74 13.65 -2.57
CA PHE A 73 -2.87 13.45 -1.66
C PHE A 73 -2.91 12.07 -1.01
N LEU A 74 -2.61 11.02 -1.78
CA LEU A 74 -2.66 9.65 -1.27
C LEU A 74 -1.36 9.21 -0.60
N GLY A 75 -0.22 9.69 -1.08
CA GLY A 75 1.11 9.38 -0.55
C GLY A 75 1.82 8.22 -1.24
N SER A 76 3.15 8.20 -1.13
CA SER A 76 4.00 7.23 -1.82
C SER A 76 4.33 5.99 -0.98
N SER A 77 3.89 5.90 0.27
CA SER A 77 4.27 4.77 1.14
C SER A 77 3.16 4.32 2.08
N LEU A 78 3.20 3.04 2.42
CA LEU A 78 2.34 2.41 3.42
C LEU A 78 3.20 1.74 4.48
N THR A 79 2.79 1.88 5.74
CA THR A 79 3.36 1.12 6.85
C THR A 79 2.36 0.09 7.31
N ILE A 80 2.66 -1.19 7.09
CA ILE A 80 1.75 -2.31 7.36
C ILE A 80 2.45 -3.30 8.31
N PRO A 81 1.89 -3.57 9.50
CA PRO A 81 2.44 -4.58 10.39
C PRO A 81 2.34 -5.98 9.77
N ILE A 82 3.27 -6.87 10.15
CA ILE A 82 3.20 -8.29 9.82
C ILE A 82 3.05 -9.08 11.12
N THR A 83 2.00 -9.88 11.19
CA THR A 83 1.75 -10.79 12.31
C THR A 83 1.66 -12.22 11.77
N ASP A 84 2.44 -13.13 12.35
CA ASP A 84 2.49 -14.55 11.96
C ASP A 84 2.77 -14.80 10.47
N GLY A 85 3.63 -13.97 9.88
CA GLY A 85 3.99 -14.03 8.46
C GLY A 85 2.90 -13.55 7.50
N LYS A 86 1.86 -12.88 7.98
CA LYS A 86 0.80 -12.27 7.16
C LYS A 86 0.72 -10.77 7.41
N LEU A 87 0.34 -10.01 6.37
CA LEU A 87 0.01 -8.59 6.53
C LEU A 87 -1.20 -8.46 7.47
N SER A 88 -1.09 -7.59 8.46
CA SER A 88 -2.14 -7.32 9.42
C SER A 88 -3.10 -6.26 8.86
N LEU A 89 -4.02 -6.71 8.03
CA LEU A 89 -5.06 -5.90 7.38
C LEU A 89 -6.43 -6.18 8.02
N GLY A 90 -7.31 -5.17 8.04
CA GLY A 90 -8.73 -5.36 8.36
C GLY A 90 -9.44 -6.23 7.29
N THR A 91 -10.61 -6.78 7.63
CA THR A 91 -11.36 -7.73 6.78
C THR A 91 -11.51 -7.28 5.32
N TRP A 92 -11.76 -6.00 5.11
CA TRP A 92 -11.99 -5.43 3.79
C TRP A 92 -10.76 -4.71 3.21
N GLN A 93 -9.72 -4.48 4.00
CA GLN A 93 -8.55 -3.71 3.55
C GLN A 93 -7.71 -4.51 2.55
N GLY A 94 -7.44 -3.89 1.41
CA GLY A 94 -6.43 -4.30 0.46
C GLY A 94 -5.39 -3.21 0.24
N VAL A 95 -4.19 -3.62 -0.19
CA VAL A 95 -3.13 -2.71 -0.63
C VAL A 95 -3.37 -2.34 -2.08
N TRP A 96 -3.57 -1.05 -2.35
CA TRP A 96 -3.81 -0.53 -3.68
C TRP A 96 -2.54 0.12 -4.24
N LEU A 97 -2.24 -0.15 -5.51
CA LEU A 97 -1.39 0.69 -6.34
C LEU A 97 -2.32 1.58 -7.16
N CYS A 98 -2.31 2.88 -6.88
CA CYS A 98 -3.10 3.85 -7.62
C CYS A 98 -2.23 4.44 -8.73
N GLU A 99 -2.47 3.98 -9.96
CA GLU A 99 -1.91 4.59 -11.15
C GLU A 99 -2.75 5.79 -11.54
N HIS A 100 -2.13 6.96 -11.70
CA HIS A 100 -2.85 8.19 -12.03
C HIS A 100 -2.61 8.67 -13.47
N ARG A 101 -1.77 7.95 -14.23
CA ARG A 101 -1.53 8.19 -15.66
C ARG A 101 -2.29 7.19 -16.50
N ASP A 102 -2.95 7.65 -17.56
CA ASP A 102 -3.69 6.78 -18.50
C ASP A 102 -2.76 5.85 -19.29
N HIS A 103 -1.53 6.33 -19.52
CA HIS A 103 -0.49 5.64 -20.28
C HIS A 103 0.81 5.55 -19.49
N ALA A 104 0.75 4.78 -18.41
CA ALA A 104 1.88 4.57 -17.50
C ALA A 104 2.92 3.56 -18.02
N GLY A 105 4.18 3.81 -17.68
CA GLY A 105 5.24 2.80 -17.73
C GLY A 105 5.24 1.88 -16.51
N SER A 106 6.19 0.95 -16.46
CA SER A 106 6.36 0.04 -15.32
C SER A 106 6.63 0.79 -14.01
N ARG A 107 5.96 0.40 -12.92
CA ARG A 107 6.20 0.94 -11.57
C ARG A 107 7.20 0.10 -10.79
N LYS A 108 7.93 0.76 -9.88
CA LYS A 108 8.92 0.15 -8.99
C LYS A 108 8.48 0.37 -7.55
N LEU A 109 8.45 -0.73 -6.80
CA LEU A 109 8.12 -0.76 -5.39
C LEU A 109 9.34 -1.25 -4.60
N VAL A 110 9.59 -0.62 -3.47
CA VAL A 110 10.56 -1.08 -2.47
C VAL A 110 9.77 -1.58 -1.27
N ILE A 111 10.01 -2.84 -0.90
CA ILE A 111 9.42 -3.44 0.30
C ILE A 111 10.53 -3.60 1.34
N THR A 112 10.39 -2.88 2.45
CA THR A 112 11.30 -2.99 3.59
C THR A 112 10.64 -3.83 4.66
N LEU A 113 11.20 -5.02 4.89
CA LEU A 113 10.78 -5.90 5.97
C LEU A 113 11.73 -5.73 7.16
N SER A 114 11.17 -5.37 8.31
CA SER A 114 11.90 -5.28 9.57
C SER A 114 11.34 -6.31 10.52
N GLY A 115 12.20 -7.13 11.13
CA GLY A 115 11.75 -8.02 12.19
C GLY A 115 12.67 -9.18 12.52
N CYS A 116 12.25 -10.01 13.47
CA CYS A 116 12.96 -11.23 13.83
C CYS A 116 12.31 -12.49 13.21
N PRO A 117 13.13 -13.49 12.83
CA PRO A 117 12.63 -14.81 12.49
C PRO A 117 11.86 -15.41 13.67
N ARG A 118 10.80 -16.16 13.38
CA ARG A 118 10.12 -16.99 14.39
C ARG A 118 11.04 -18.15 14.81
N ASP A 119 11.44 -18.18 16.08
CA ASP A 119 12.11 -19.36 16.65
C ASP A 119 11.15 -20.56 16.58
N SER A 120 11.56 -21.64 15.91
CA SER A 120 10.81 -22.90 15.83
C SER A 120 10.66 -23.62 17.18
N ALA A 121 11.36 -23.15 18.22
CA ALA A 121 11.41 -23.75 19.56
C ALA A 121 10.64 -22.99 20.66
N ARG A 122 10.03 -21.82 20.38
CA ARG A 122 9.26 -21.07 21.39
C ARG A 122 7.76 -21.36 21.28
N SER A 123 7.17 -21.83 22.37
CA SER A 123 5.72 -21.88 22.63
C SER A 123 5.06 -20.54 22.23
N PRO A 124 3.81 -20.53 21.72
CA PRO A 124 3.13 -19.29 21.34
C PRO A 124 3.13 -18.32 22.53
N LEU A 125 3.88 -17.23 22.40
CA LEU A 125 3.72 -16.08 23.28
C LEU A 125 2.26 -15.68 23.19
N SER A 126 1.57 -15.66 24.33
CA SER A 126 0.18 -15.22 24.43
C SER A 126 0.03 -13.85 23.75
N PRO A 127 -0.88 -13.69 22.78
CA PRO A 127 -1.03 -12.43 22.08
C PRO A 127 -1.84 -11.49 22.96
N VAL A 128 -1.19 -10.53 23.60
CA VAL A 128 -1.91 -9.34 24.09
C VAL A 128 -1.06 -8.11 23.84
N SER A 129 -1.13 -7.59 22.62
CA SER A 129 -1.09 -6.14 22.43
C SER A 129 -2.53 -5.71 22.19
N PRO A 130 -3.06 -4.69 22.89
CA PRO A 130 -4.46 -4.35 22.80
C PRO A 130 -4.77 -3.86 21.38
N ILE A 131 -5.62 -4.59 20.67
CA ILE A 131 -6.37 -4.04 19.53
C ILE A 131 -7.35 -3.06 20.16
N ALA A 132 -7.12 -1.76 19.97
CA ALA A 132 -8.12 -0.76 20.32
C ALA A 132 -9.33 -0.97 19.41
N SER A 133 -10.37 -1.62 19.94
CA SER A 133 -11.67 -1.70 19.28
C SER A 133 -12.40 -0.38 19.51
N THR A 134 -12.62 0.39 18.45
CA THR A 134 -13.60 1.48 18.49
C THR A 134 -14.95 0.91 18.06
N SER A 135 -15.91 0.87 18.98
CA SER A 135 -17.33 0.72 18.63
C SER A 135 -17.85 2.09 18.19
N SER A 136 -18.49 2.15 17.03
CA SER A 136 -19.43 3.22 16.68
C SER A 136 -20.67 3.19 17.58
#